data_AF-A0A5E4LHS7-F1
#
_entry.id   AF-A0A5E4LHS7-F1
#
_cell.length_a   1.000
_cell.length_b   1.000
_cell.length_c   1.000
_cell.angle_alpha   90.00
_cell.angle_beta   90.00
_cell.angle_gamma   90.00
#
_symmetry.space_group_name_H-M   'P 1'
#
loop_
_entity.id
_entity.type
_entity.pdbx_description
1 polymer ?
#
loop_
_entity_poly.entity_id
_entity_poly.type
_entity_poly.pdbx_seq_one_letter_code
_entity_poly.pdbx_strand_id
1 'polypeptide(L)'
;MEMEEYARVIDFLPDGRSMDREREPTAQLLGEKYFTLLEVAIKRDAKVSLGQRIYIGKDARPEVEKIIKRIDFKDLTATSRN
;
A
#
# COMPACT_ATOMS: atom_id res chain seq x y z
N MET A 1 -19.08 0.75 -7.48
CA MET A 1 -17.99 -0.25 -7.57
C MET A 1 -17.73 -0.75 -6.17
N GLU A 2 -17.61 -2.05 -5.98
CA GLU A 2 -17.19 -2.59 -4.68
C GLU A 2 -15.72 -2.21 -4.42
N MET A 3 -15.33 -2.21 -3.16
CA MET A 3 -13.96 -1.90 -2.75
C MET A 3 -13.08 -3.15 -2.88
N GLU A 4 -11.77 -2.95 -3.02
CA GLU A 4 -10.82 -4.04 -2.81
C GLU A 4 -10.85 -4.48 -1.34
N GLU A 5 -10.85 -5.78 -1.08
CA GLU A 5 -10.73 -6.32 0.28
C GLU A 5 -9.31 -6.78 0.59
N TYR A 6 -8.59 -7.24 -0.44
CA TYR A 6 -7.22 -7.71 -0.33
C TYR A 6 -6.38 -7.15 -1.48
N ALA A 7 -5.10 -6.94 -1.19
CA ALA A 7 -4.13 -6.48 -2.16
C ALA A 7 -2.75 -7.10 -1.89
N ARG A 8 -1.90 -7.06 -2.93
CA ARG A 8 -0.52 -7.52 -2.89
C ARG A 8 0.42 -6.35 -2.74
N VAL A 9 1.40 -6.45 -1.84
CA VAL A 9 2.47 -5.46 -1.70
C VAL A 9 3.38 -5.51 -2.93
N ILE A 10 3.52 -4.39 -3.63
CA ILE A 10 4.38 -4.26 -4.81
C ILE A 10 5.60 -3.35 -4.56
N ASP A 11 5.58 -2.55 -3.50
CA ASP A 11 6.76 -1.87 -2.95
C ASP A 11 6.49 -1.43 -1.50
N PHE A 12 7.56 -1.27 -0.72
CA PHE A 12 7.52 -0.83 0.66
C PHE A 12 8.64 0.14 0.98
N LEU A 13 8.28 1.29 1.54
CA LEU A 13 9.15 2.38 1.96
C LEU A 13 9.07 2.50 3.48
N PRO A 14 10.00 1.90 4.25
CA PRO A 14 9.97 1.91 5.71
C PRO A 14 9.99 3.32 6.32
N ASP A 15 10.70 4.24 5.67
CA ASP A 15 10.84 5.64 6.10
C ASP A 15 9.83 6.58 5.42
N GLY A 16 8.88 6.03 4.64
CA GLY A 16 7.96 6.80 3.81
C GLY A 16 8.63 7.47 2.61
N ARG A 17 7.92 8.38 1.94
CA ARG A 17 8.50 9.16 0.85
C ARG A 17 9.32 10.34 1.38
N SER A 18 10.46 10.57 0.73
CA SER A 18 11.36 11.68 1.05
C SER A 18 10.70 13.05 0.95
N MET A 19 9.70 13.18 0.07
CA MET A 19 8.98 14.42 -0.24
C MET A 19 7.73 14.65 0.62
N ASP A 20 7.27 13.63 1.35
CA ASP A 20 6.07 13.76 2.17
C ASP A 20 6.40 14.50 3.47
N ARG A 21 5.48 15.37 3.90
CA ARG A 21 5.64 16.20 5.10
C ARG A 21 5.70 15.36 6.37
N GLU A 22 4.99 14.25 6.39
CA GLU A 22 5.02 13.24 7.45
C GLU A 22 5.66 11.97 6.91
N ARG A 23 6.80 11.58 7.48
CA ARG A 23 7.48 10.33 7.14
C ARG A 23 6.84 9.18 7.91
N GLU A 24 5.84 8.56 7.29
CA GLU A 24 5.19 7.34 7.75
C GLU A 24 5.52 6.14 6.84
N PRO A 25 5.71 4.93 7.40
CA PRO A 25 5.95 3.73 6.59
C PRO A 25 4.85 3.57 5.55
N THR A 26 5.23 3.47 4.27
CA THR A 26 4.27 3.49 3.16
C THR A 26 4.47 2.27 2.28
N ALA A 27 3.37 1.65 1.84
CA ALA A 27 3.41 0.58 0.84
C ALA A 27 2.58 0.95 -0.38
N GLN A 28 3.05 0.53 -1.55
CA GLN A 28 2.23 0.49 -2.77
C GLN A 28 1.67 -0.91 -2.95
N LEU A 29 0.40 -0.99 -3.32
CA LEU A 29 -0.34 -2.24 -3.42
C LEU A 29 -1.04 -2.40 -4.77
N LEU A 30 -1.22 -3.65 -5.19
CA LEU A 30 -2.09 -4.05 -6.30
C LEU A 30 -3.29 -4.85 -5.76
N GLY A 31 -4.50 -4.31 -5.93
CA GLY A 31 -5.75 -4.98 -5.56
C GLY A 31 -5.91 -6.32 -6.27
N GLU A 32 -6.45 -7.32 -5.59
CA GLU A 32 -6.61 -8.67 -6.16
C GLU A 32 -7.87 -8.79 -7.04
N LYS A 33 -8.90 -7.96 -6.84
CA LYS A 33 -10.19 -8.10 -7.53
C LYS A 33 -10.31 -7.18 -8.74
N TYR A 34 -9.94 -5.91 -8.59
CA TYR A 34 -10.07 -4.92 -9.66
C TYR A 34 -8.72 -4.39 -10.14
N PHE A 35 -7.62 -4.97 -9.67
CA PHE A 35 -6.26 -4.53 -9.99
C PHE A 35 -6.06 -3.05 -9.70
N THR A 36 -6.72 -2.56 -8.64
CA THR A 36 -6.61 -1.16 -8.23
C THR A 36 -5.24 -0.92 -7.61
N LEU A 37 -4.50 0.07 -8.13
CA LEU A 37 -3.26 0.51 -7.49
C LEU A 37 -3.57 1.45 -6.33
N LEU A 38 -2.98 1.15 -5.18
CA LEU A 38 -3.23 1.85 -3.94
C LEU A 38 -1.93 2.23 -3.25
N GLU A 39 -1.99 3.31 -2.51
CA GLU A 39 -0.96 3.74 -1.59
C GLU A 39 -1.53 3.74 -0.17
N VAL A 40 -0.83 3.09 0.75
CA VAL A 40 -1.28 2.91 2.12
C VAL A 40 -0.18 3.23 3.11
N ALA A 41 -0.57 3.72 4.28
CA ALA A 41 0.31 3.79 5.43
C ALA A 41 0.29 2.44 6.17
N ILE A 42 1.47 1.94 6.51
CA ILE A 42 1.69 0.72 7.27
C ILE A 42 1.90 1.09 8.74
N LYS A 43 1.32 0.31 9.65
CA LYS A 43 1.53 0.50 11.08
C LYS A 43 3.01 0.38 11.41
N ARG A 44 3.49 1.19 12.36
CA ARG A 44 4.94 1.28 12.68
C ARG A 44 5.55 -0.03 13.20
N ASP A 45 4.73 -0.89 13.80
CA ASP A 45 5.11 -2.21 14.34
C ASP A 45 4.87 -3.35 13.34
N ALA A 46 4.16 -3.09 12.25
CA ALA A 46 3.89 -4.08 11.23
C ALA A 46 5.10 -4.27 10.30
N LYS A 47 5.34 -5.53 9.93
CA LYS A 47 6.30 -5.89 8.88
C LYS A 47 5.54 -6.37 7.67
N VAL A 48 5.87 -5.79 6.52
CA VAL A 48 5.33 -6.23 5.23
C VAL A 48 6.46 -6.65 4.30
N SER A 49 6.20 -7.66 3.47
CA SER A 49 7.14 -8.17 2.47
C SER A 49 6.58 -8.00 1.06
N LEU A 50 7.45 -7.87 0.06
CA LEU A 50 7.03 -7.86 -1.35
C LEU A 50 6.22 -9.12 -1.68
N GLY A 51 5.13 -8.96 -2.43
CA GLY A 51 4.20 -10.03 -2.80
C GLY A 51 3.26 -10.50 -1.69
N GLN A 52 3.43 -10.01 -0.45
CA GLN A 52 2.54 -10.34 0.66
C GLN A 52 1.12 -9.90 0.35
N ARG A 53 0.16 -10.79 0.63
CA ARG A 53 -1.27 -10.48 0.60
C ARG A 53 -1.65 -9.85 1.92
N ILE A 54 -2.22 -8.65 1.88
CA ILE A 54 -2.67 -7.93 3.08
C ILE A 54 -4.15 -7.54 2.94
N TYR A 55 -4.84 -7.45 4.07
CA TYR A 55 -6.24 -7.04 4.13
C TYR A 55 -6.36 -5.51 4.15
N ILE A 56 -7.18 -4.97 3.25
CA ILE A 56 -7.45 -3.53 3.08
C ILE A 56 -8.94 -3.19 3.13
N GLY A 57 -9.77 -4.14 3.55
CA GLY A 57 -11.21 -3.95 3.67
C GLY A 57 -11.63 -3.00 4.80
N LYS A 58 -12.90 -3.09 5.17
CA LYS A 58 -13.52 -2.14 6.11
C LYS A 58 -13.28 -2.48 7.58
N ASP A 59 -12.94 -3.73 7.87
CA ASP A 59 -12.70 -4.18 9.25
C ASP A 59 -11.29 -3.82 9.72
N ALA A 60 -10.95 -4.26 10.93
CA ALA A 60 -9.62 -4.06 11.50
C ALA A 60 -8.55 -4.70 10.60
N ARG A 61 -7.63 -3.87 10.12
CA ARG A 61 -6.50 -4.29 9.28
C ARG A 61 -5.31 -4.58 10.17
N PRO A 62 -4.65 -5.75 10.07
CA PRO A 62 -3.51 -6.06 10.91
C PRO A 62 -2.32 -5.13 10.61
N GLU A 63 -1.97 -4.96 9.34
CA GLU A 63 -0.77 -4.24 8.90
C GLU A 63 -1.02 -2.80 8.46
N VAL A 64 -2.24 -2.48 8.00
CA VAL A 64 -2.55 -1.19 7.36
C VAL A 64 -3.17 -0.23 8.36
N GLU A 65 -2.59 0.97 8.47
CA GLU A 65 -3.12 2.07 9.29
C GLU A 65 -4.26 2.78 8.55
N LYS A 66 -3.98 3.26 7.34
CA LYS A 66 -4.95 3.98 6.49
C LYS A 66 -4.63 3.82 5.01
N ILE A 67 -5.66 3.91 4.17
CA ILE A 67 -5.48 4.09 2.73
C ILE A 67 -5.22 5.57 2.50
N ILE A 68 -4.08 5.90 1.88
CA ILE A 68 -3.69 7.28 1.60
C ILE A 68 -4.45 7.75 0.35
N LYS A 69 -4.31 7.01 -0.76
CA LYS A 69 -4.96 7.32 -2.03
C LYS A 69 -4.94 6.14 -3.00
N ARG A 70 -5.80 6.22 -4.01
CA ARG A 70 -5.63 5.47 -5.27
C ARG A 70 -4.54 6.17 -6.10
N ILE A 71 -3.72 5.38 -6.77
CA ILE A 71 -2.65 5.88 -7.63
C ILE A 71 -2.80 5.34 -9.05
N ASP A 72 -2.19 6.00 -10.03
CA ASP A 72 -2.06 5.49 -11.39
C ASP A 72 -0.70 4.81 -11.59
N PHE A 73 -0.53 4.07 -12.69
CA PHE A 73 0.72 3.40 -13.03
C PHE A 73 1.95 4.35 -13.06
N LYS A 74 1.75 5.60 -13.49
CA LYS A 74 2.78 6.65 -13.52
C LYS A 74 3.30 7.04 -12.13
N ASP A 75 2.50 6.83 -11.09
CA ASP A 75 2.80 7.21 -9.70
C ASP A 75 3.50 6.09 -8.91
N LEU A 76 3.65 4.92 -9.53
CA LEU A 76 4.45 3.84 -8.98
C LEU A 76 5.87 4.32 -8.67
N THR A 77 6.48 3.76 -7.63
CA THR A 77 7.91 4.00 -7.40
C THR A 77 8.74 3.43 -8.56
N ALA A 78 9.99 3.87 -8.67
CA ALA A 78 10.89 3.30 -9.67
C ALA A 78 11.06 1.78 -9.49
N THR A 79 11.08 1.31 -8.24
CA THR A 79 11.19 -0.12 -7.90
C THR A 79 9.95 -0.89 -8.31
N SER A 80 8.74 -0.34 -8.12
CA SER A 80 7.48 -0.99 -8.50
C SER A 80 7.26 -1.14 -10.01
N ARG A 81 8.00 -0.40 -10.86
CA ARG A 81 7.83 -0.44 -12.31
C ARG A 81 8.65 -1.50 -13.04
N ASN A 82 9.62 -2.13 -12.36
CA ASN A 82 10.53 -3.11 -12.94
C ASN A 82 10.14 -4.53 -12.54
#